data_AF-A0A1M6SU58-F1
#
_entry.id   AF-A0A1M6SU58-F1
#
_cell.length_a   1.000
_cell.length_b   1.000
_cell.length_c   1.000
_cell.angle_alpha   90.00
_cell.angle_beta   90.00
_cell.angle_gamma   90.00
#
_symmetry.space_group_name_H-M   'P 1'
#
loop_
_entity.id
_entity.type
_entity.pdbx_description
1 polymer ?
#
loop_
_entity_poly.entity_id
_entity_poly.type
_entity_poly.pdbx_seq_one_letter_code
_entity_poly.pdbx_strand_id
1 'polypeptide(L)'
;MEALYAELQGRDAGLGERRLWAEALKLMLFDARHYWRGQSAQGVHRNSYVLEAAFDDLVRCGPMLRHCCDYLSLDADWISEEFIKWCESVAGSRGDV
;
A
#
# COMPACT_ATOMS: atom_id res chain seq x y z
N MET A 1 39.38 5.71 4.93
CA MET A 1 38.68 4.47 4.53
C MET A 1 37.45 4.25 5.40
N GLU A 2 37.58 4.14 6.73
CA GLU A 2 36.44 4.04 7.66
C GLU A 2 35.36 5.13 7.48
N ALA A 3 35.76 6.40 7.32
CA ALA A 3 34.81 7.50 7.09
C ALA A 3 34.03 7.38 5.76
N LEU A 4 34.66 6.83 4.71
CA LEU A 4 34.01 6.61 3.41
C LEU A 4 33.02 5.43 3.50
N TYR A 5 33.36 4.38 4.26
CA TYR A 5 32.46 3.28 4.54
C TYR A 5 31.26 3.71 5.38
N ALA A 6 31.46 4.53 6.41
CA ALA A 6 30.37 5.08 7.23
C ALA A 6 29.46 6.01 6.41
N GLU A 7 30.02 6.79 5.48
CA GLU A 7 29.24 7.66 4.61
C GLU A 7 28.45 6.88 3.55
N LEU A 8 29.03 5.81 2.96
CA LEU A 8 28.31 4.91 2.06
C LEU A 8 27.22 4.11 2.80
N GLN A 9 27.52 3.59 3.99
CA GLN A 9 26.52 2.96 4.85
C GLN A 9 25.42 3.92 5.26
N GLY A 10 25.74 5.18 5.57
CA GLY A 10 24.74 6.22 5.88
C GLY A 10 23.87 6.61 4.69
N ARG A 11 24.43 6.59 3.46
CA ARG A 11 23.67 6.83 2.22
C ARG A 11 22.74 5.67 1.87
N ASP A 12 23.15 4.43 2.15
CA ASP A 12 22.33 3.23 1.93
C ASP A 12 21.36 2.93 3.09
N ALA A 13 21.65 3.40 4.31
CA ALA A 13 20.92 3.07 5.54
C ALA A 13 19.43 3.42 5.51
N GLY A 14 19.01 4.39 4.68
CA GLY A 14 17.60 4.72 4.48
C GLY A 14 16.99 4.17 3.18
N LEU A 15 17.82 3.78 2.20
CA LEU A 15 17.35 3.36 0.88
C LEU A 15 16.74 1.95 0.91
N GLY A 16 17.35 1.04 1.67
CA GLY A 16 16.82 -0.31 1.86
C GLY A 16 15.46 -0.30 2.56
N GLU A 17 15.35 0.48 3.63
CA GLU A 17 14.12 0.60 4.42
C GLU A 17 13.01 1.31 3.64
N ARG A 18 13.30 2.43 2.97
CA ARG A 18 12.32 3.09 2.08
C ARG A 18 11.84 2.14 0.97
N ARG A 19 12.73 1.34 0.39
CA ARG A 19 12.36 0.36 -0.63
C ARG A 19 11.44 -0.71 -0.07
N LEU A 20 11.72 -1.23 1.13
CA LEU A 20 10.87 -2.19 1.81
C LEU A 20 9.46 -1.64 2.01
N TRP A 21 9.33 -0.43 2.55
CA TRP A 21 8.02 0.18 2.79
C TRP A 21 7.28 0.56 1.51
N ALA A 22 8.00 0.89 0.44
CA ALA A 22 7.41 1.06 -0.89
C ALA A 22 6.79 -0.25 -1.41
N GLU A 23 7.49 -1.38 -1.25
CA GLU A 23 6.95 -2.69 -1.64
C GLU A 23 5.78 -3.12 -0.73
N ALA A 24 5.85 -2.83 0.57
CA ALA A 24 4.74 -3.08 1.50
C ALA A 24 3.47 -2.30 1.11
N LEU A 25 3.61 -1.01 0.79
CA LEU A 25 2.50 -0.17 0.30
C LEU A 25 1.93 -0.69 -1.02
N LYS A 26 2.78 -1.11 -1.96
CA LYS A 26 2.33 -1.71 -3.24
C LYS A 26 1.53 -2.99 -3.01
N LEU A 27 2.00 -3.87 -2.12
CA LEU A 27 1.32 -5.12 -1.79
C LEU A 27 -0.05 -4.83 -1.15
N MET A 28 -0.11 -3.91 -0.19
CA MET A 28 -1.36 -3.51 0.46
C MET A 28 -2.38 -2.95 -0.56
N LEU A 29 -1.94 -2.06 -1.45
CA LEU A 29 -2.78 -1.55 -2.55
C LEU A 29 -3.23 -2.67 -3.49
N PHE A 30 -2.35 -3.62 -3.81
CA PHE A 30 -2.68 -4.76 -4.65
C PHE A 30 -3.76 -5.63 -4.01
N ASP A 31 -3.61 -6.00 -2.75
CA ASP A 31 -4.54 -6.87 -2.02
C ASP A 31 -5.91 -6.20 -1.83
N ALA A 32 -5.93 -4.92 -1.44
CA ALA A 32 -7.16 -4.15 -1.28
C ALA A 32 -7.95 -4.01 -2.60
N ARG A 33 -7.26 -3.83 -3.73
CA ARG A 33 -7.89 -3.83 -5.06
C ARG A 33 -8.54 -5.18 -5.39
N HIS A 34 -7.90 -6.28 -5.01
CA HIS A 34 -8.44 -7.62 -5.24
C HIS A 34 -9.65 -7.89 -4.35
N TYR A 35 -9.59 -7.50 -3.08
CA TYR A 35 -10.75 -7.55 -2.18
C TYR A 35 -11.94 -6.79 -2.77
N TRP A 36 -11.75 -5.51 -3.14
CA TRP A 36 -12.80 -4.67 -3.71
C TRP A 36 -13.45 -5.29 -4.96
N ARG A 37 -12.65 -5.97 -5.79
CA ARG A 37 -13.13 -6.61 -7.03
C ARG A 37 -13.73 -7.99 -6.82
N GLY A 38 -13.65 -8.55 -5.61
CA GLY A 38 -14.05 -9.93 -5.30
C GLY A 38 -13.13 -10.98 -5.94
N GLN A 39 -11.85 -10.66 -6.11
CA GLN A 39 -10.83 -11.47 -6.80
C GLN A 39 -9.83 -12.09 -5.82
N SER A 40 -9.25 -13.23 -6.20
CA SER A 40 -8.09 -13.84 -5.50
C SER A 40 -6.78 -13.12 -5.85
N ALA A 41 -5.80 -13.10 -4.95
CA ALA A 41 -4.51 -12.41 -5.15
C ALA A 41 -3.35 -13.33 -4.76
N GLN A 42 -2.35 -13.55 -5.62
CA GLN A 42 -1.11 -14.33 -5.31
C GLN A 42 -1.34 -15.66 -4.52
N GLY A 43 -2.33 -16.46 -4.91
CA GLY A 43 -2.66 -17.72 -4.21
C GLY A 43 -3.51 -17.55 -2.93
N VAL A 44 -3.81 -16.32 -2.54
CA VAL A 44 -4.76 -15.96 -1.48
C VAL A 44 -6.19 -15.98 -2.03
N HIS A 45 -7.07 -16.71 -1.34
CA HIS A 45 -8.49 -16.83 -1.72
C HIS A 45 -9.22 -15.48 -1.58
N ARG A 46 -10.22 -15.24 -2.45
CA ARG A 46 -10.96 -13.95 -2.52
C ARG A 46 -11.67 -13.53 -1.21
N ASN A 47 -12.01 -14.49 -0.35
CA ASN A 47 -12.64 -14.24 0.96
C ASN A 47 -11.61 -14.30 2.11
N SER A 48 -10.33 -14.12 1.82
CA SER A 48 -9.28 -14.14 2.83
C SER A 48 -9.34 -12.88 3.68
N TYR A 49 -9.25 -13.07 4.99
CA TYR A 49 -9.08 -11.99 5.96
C TYR A 49 -7.92 -11.06 5.63
N VAL A 50 -6.85 -11.56 5.00
CA VAL A 50 -5.68 -10.74 4.64
C VAL A 50 -6.04 -9.66 3.60
N LEU A 51 -6.86 -10.02 2.60
CA LEU A 51 -7.29 -9.07 1.57
C LEU A 51 -8.26 -8.03 2.17
N GLU A 52 -9.16 -8.49 3.03
CA GLU A 52 -10.09 -7.63 3.78
C GLU A 52 -9.35 -6.65 4.69
N ALA A 53 -8.37 -7.11 5.46
CA ALA A 53 -7.60 -6.27 6.36
C ALA A 53 -6.81 -5.17 5.61
N ALA A 54 -6.22 -5.50 4.45
CA ALA A 54 -5.55 -4.52 3.61
C ALA A 54 -6.53 -3.46 3.06
N PHE A 55 -7.73 -3.89 2.67
CA PHE A 55 -8.78 -2.97 2.23
C PHE A 55 -9.28 -2.06 3.35
N ASP A 56 -9.61 -2.65 4.51
CA ASP A 56 -10.10 -1.93 5.68
C ASP A 56 -9.08 -0.89 6.19
N ASP A 57 -7.78 -1.24 6.16
CA ASP A 57 -6.72 -0.29 6.51
C ASP A 57 -6.68 0.86 5.50
N LEU A 58 -6.70 0.60 4.19
CA LEU A 58 -6.66 1.66 3.17
C LEU A 58 -7.87 2.61 3.23
N VAL A 59 -9.10 2.10 3.34
CA VAL A 59 -10.30 2.95 3.29
C VAL A 59 -10.58 3.70 4.60
N ARG A 60 -9.96 3.29 5.71
CA ARG A 60 -10.08 3.98 7.01
C ARG A 60 -8.86 4.83 7.35
N CYS A 61 -7.93 5.00 6.39
CA CYS A 61 -6.61 5.56 6.65
C CYS A 61 -5.99 4.91 7.90
N GLY A 62 -5.74 3.61 7.84
CA GLY A 62 -5.38 2.78 8.98
C GLY A 62 -3.92 2.96 9.44
N PRO A 63 -3.55 2.30 10.54
CA PRO A 63 -2.19 2.38 11.07
C PRO A 63 -1.13 1.86 10.08
N MET A 64 -1.42 0.86 9.25
CA MET A 64 -0.43 0.31 8.33
C MET A 64 -0.17 1.27 7.16
N LEU A 65 -1.21 1.89 6.62
CA LEU A 65 -1.08 2.94 5.61
C LEU A 65 -0.26 4.12 6.13
N ARG A 66 -0.59 4.65 7.31
CA ARG A 66 0.17 5.74 7.93
C ARG A 66 1.64 5.37 8.12
N HIS A 67 1.91 4.18 8.63
CA HIS A 67 3.27 3.70 8.84
C HIS A 67 4.09 3.65 7.54
N CYS A 68 3.53 3.08 6.47
CA CYS A 68 4.17 3.09 5.16
C CYS A 68 4.41 4.52 4.65
N CYS A 69 3.41 5.41 4.78
CA CYS A 69 3.48 6.78 4.28
C CYS A 69 4.52 7.62 5.02
N ASP A 70 4.65 7.45 6.34
CA ASP A 70 5.66 8.13 7.17
C ASP A 70 7.08 7.84 6.65
N TYR A 71 7.39 6.57 6.40
CA TYR A 71 8.70 6.15 5.85
C TYR A 71 8.94 6.64 4.43
N LEU A 72 7.88 6.80 3.63
CA LEU A 72 7.95 7.22 2.24
C LEU A 72 7.84 8.74 2.06
N SER A 73 7.57 9.48 3.14
CA SER A 73 7.26 10.91 3.10
C SER A 73 6.07 11.21 2.16
N LEU A 74 5.04 10.38 2.23
CA LEU A 74 3.78 10.52 1.50
C LEU A 74 2.65 10.96 2.45
N ASP A 75 1.58 11.50 1.88
CA ASP A 75 0.37 11.85 2.61
C ASP A 75 -0.61 10.65 2.63
N ALA A 76 -0.82 10.08 3.82
CA ALA A 76 -1.69 8.92 3.99
C ALA A 76 -3.16 9.22 3.73
N ASP A 77 -3.64 10.41 4.11
CA ASP A 77 -5.03 10.81 3.91
C ASP A 77 -5.30 10.96 2.41
N TRP A 78 -4.37 11.61 1.68
CA TRP A 78 -4.46 11.71 0.22
C TRP A 78 -4.48 10.34 -0.47
N ILE A 79 -3.63 9.39 -0.06
CA ILE A 79 -3.64 8.04 -0.65
C ILE A 79 -4.96 7.31 -0.36
N SER A 80 -5.49 7.44 0.86
CA SER A 80 -6.78 6.85 1.26
C SER A 80 -7.91 7.40 0.40
N GLU A 81 -7.99 8.73 0.25
CA GLU A 81 -8.99 9.40 -0.57
C GLU A 81 -8.91 8.99 -2.04
N GLU A 82 -7.71 8.95 -2.64
CA GLU A 82 -7.54 8.54 -4.03
C GLU A 82 -7.91 7.07 -4.26
N PHE A 83 -7.65 6.20 -3.28
CA PHE A 83 -8.09 4.81 -3.34
C PHE A 83 -9.61 4.69 -3.31
N ILE A 84 -10.29 5.45 -2.45
CA ILE A 84 -11.76 5.49 -2.38
C ILE A 84 -12.37 6.00 -3.70
N LYS A 85 -11.85 7.11 -4.23
CA LYS A 85 -12.29 7.65 -5.54
C LYS A 85 -12.13 6.62 -6.66
N TRP A 86 -11.03 5.87 -6.66
CA TRP A 86 -10.83 4.77 -7.60
C TRP A 86 -11.89 3.66 -7.43
N CYS A 87 -12.20 3.25 -6.20
CA CYS A 87 -13.24 2.27 -5.91
C CYS A 87 -14.60 2.70 -6.48
N GLU A 88 -14.99 3.95 -6.23
CA GLU A 88 -16.24 4.56 -6.70
C GLU A 88 -16.30 4.64 -8.22
N SER A 89 -15.20 5.05 -8.87
CA SER A 89 -15.11 5.11 -10.33
C SER A 89 -15.30 3.74 -10.98
N VAL A 90 -14.69 2.69 -10.41
CA VAL A 90 -14.85 1.32 -10.91
C VAL A 90 -16.28 0.80 -10.69
N ALA A 91 -16.94 1.16 -9.58
CA ALA A 91 -18.34 0.80 -9.36
C ALA A 91 -19.28 1.48 -10.36
N GLY A 92 -19.06 2.76 -10.67
CA GLY A 92 -19.84 3.50 -11.67
C GLY A 92 -19.76 2.86 -13.07
N SER A 93 -18.58 2.36 -13.46
CA SER A 93 -18.39 1.67 -14.76
C SER A 93 -19.08 0.31 -14.88
N ARG A 94 -19.56 -0.29 -13.78
CA ARG A 94 -20.27 -1.58 -13.79
C ARG A 94 -21.79 -1.44 -14.01
N GLY A 95 -22.33 -0.22 -14.06
CA GLY A 95 -23.76 0.05 -14.21
C GLY A 95 -24.32 0.03 -15.64
N ASP A 96 -23.47 -0.17 -16.66
CA ASP A 96 -23.83 -0.06 -18.08
C ASP A 96 -23.95 -1.41 -18.83
N VAL A 97 -24.23 -2.53 -18.12
CA VAL A 97 -24.47 -3.86 -18.75
C VAL A 97 -25.77 -4.48 -18.25
#